data_AF-K7MKK4-F1
#
_entry.id   AF-K7MKK4-F1
#
_cell.length_a   1.000
_cell.length_b   1.000
_cell.length_c   1.000
_cell.angle_alpha   90.00
_cell.angle_beta   90.00
_cell.angle_gamma   90.00
#
_symmetry.space_group_name_H-M   'P 1'
#
loop_
_entity.id
_entity.type
_entity.pdbx_description
1 polymer ?
#
loop_
_entity_poly.entity_id
_entity_poly.type
_entity_poly.pdbx_seq_one_letter_code
_entity_poly.pdbx_strand_id
1 'polypeptide(L)'
;MKVERGFLYTMPPISWSDISYYKDQILPLIQKYKVVHLNRTDARLANNGQPIEIQKLRCRVNFSGLRFTSQIEELGRKVIRLLRQKGQFLVLHLRYEMDMLAFSGCTQGCNSDEVDELTRMRYAYPWWKEKIINSDLKRKDGLCPLTPEETALTLKALDIDQNIQIYIAAGEIYGGERRMAGLAKEYPKLVRKETLLEPSDLRFFQNHSSQMAALDYLVSLESDIFVPTYDGNMAKVVEGHRRYLGFKRTILLNRKLLVELIDQYNNGVLNWDEFSSAVKEAHADRMGSQTKRFVIPERPKEEDYFYANPQECLEQSADEPLALSSST
;
A
#
# COMPACT_ATOMS: atom_id res chain seq x y z
N MET A 1 1.77 40.79 5.84
CA MET A 1 0.94 39.73 6.47
C MET A 1 1.38 39.50 7.93
N LYS A 2 0.51 39.09 8.90
CA LYS A 2 0.94 38.82 10.32
C LYS A 2 2.12 37.82 10.42
N VAL A 3 2.25 36.94 9.44
CA VAL A 3 3.37 35.99 9.29
C VAL A 3 4.72 36.71 9.06
N GLU A 4 4.75 37.83 8.32
CA GLU A 4 5.97 38.63 8.10
C GLU A 4 6.47 39.33 9.38
N ARG A 5 5.61 39.41 10.42
CA ARG A 5 5.96 39.97 11.73
C ARG A 5 6.38 38.90 12.75
N GLY A 6 6.61 37.65 12.32
CA GLY A 6 7.17 36.58 13.16
C GLY A 6 6.20 35.89 14.12
N PHE A 7 4.91 36.25 14.14
CA PHE A 7 3.93 35.62 15.02
C PHE A 7 3.18 34.50 14.29
N LEU A 8 3.76 33.30 14.29
CA LEU A 8 3.13 32.07 13.81
C LEU A 8 2.62 31.26 15.01
N TYR A 9 1.29 31.16 15.15
CA TYR A 9 0.72 30.29 16.17
C TYR A 9 0.95 28.82 15.77
N THR A 10 1.75 28.10 16.55
CA THR A 10 2.14 26.72 16.28
C THR A 10 1.60 25.79 17.36
N MET A 11 0.99 24.66 16.96
CA MET A 11 0.46 23.67 17.90
C MET A 11 0.55 22.24 17.33
N PRO A 12 0.62 21.20 18.20
CA PRO A 12 0.41 19.83 17.76
C PRO A 12 -1.08 19.58 17.48
N PRO A 13 -1.44 19.03 16.32
CA PRO A 13 -2.80 18.56 16.07
C PRO A 13 -3.13 17.30 16.87
N ILE A 14 -4.42 17.13 17.21
CA ILE A 14 -4.94 15.88 17.79
C ILE A 14 -5.27 14.92 16.65
N SER A 15 -4.54 13.81 16.57
CA SER A 15 -4.77 12.75 15.59
C SER A 15 -6.02 11.95 15.93
N TRP A 16 -6.71 11.46 14.91
CA TRP A 16 -7.97 10.72 15.00
C TRP A 16 -9.11 11.51 15.63
N SER A 17 -9.05 12.84 15.51
CA SER A 17 -10.13 13.73 15.92
C SER A 17 -11.25 13.71 14.91
N ASP A 18 -12.49 13.91 15.38
CA ASP A 18 -13.65 14.10 14.50
C ASP A 18 -13.75 15.55 13.99
N ILE A 19 -14.76 15.82 13.17
CA ILE A 19 -14.98 17.16 12.61
C ILE A 19 -15.27 18.25 13.67
N SER A 20 -15.74 17.90 14.88
CA SER A 20 -16.01 18.87 15.95
C SER A 20 -14.72 19.51 16.43
N TYR A 21 -13.64 18.76 16.57
CA TYR A 21 -12.32 19.32 16.89
C TYR A 21 -11.90 20.42 15.89
N TYR A 22 -12.09 20.18 14.59
CA TYR A 22 -11.72 21.16 13.57
C TYR A 22 -12.63 22.39 13.60
N LYS A 23 -13.93 22.22 13.86
CA LYS A 23 -14.92 23.30 13.93
C LYS A 23 -14.82 24.13 15.21
N ASP A 24 -14.62 23.47 16.34
CA ASP A 24 -14.78 24.08 17.67
C ASP A 24 -13.42 24.49 18.27
N GLN A 25 -12.32 23.87 17.84
CA GLN A 25 -10.97 24.19 18.33
C GLN A 25 -10.11 24.86 17.26
N ILE A 26 -9.99 24.26 16.07
CA ILE A 26 -9.07 24.77 15.04
C ILE A 26 -9.60 26.03 14.35
N LEU A 27 -10.88 26.06 13.97
CA LEU A 27 -11.45 27.22 13.26
C LEU A 27 -11.40 28.52 14.08
N PRO A 28 -11.70 28.56 15.40
CA PRO A 28 -11.51 29.76 16.21
C PRO A 28 -10.05 30.26 16.25
N LEU A 29 -9.09 29.33 16.27
CA LEU A 29 -7.66 29.66 16.20
C LEU A 29 -7.30 30.28 14.85
N ILE A 30 -7.79 29.74 13.74
CA ILE A 30 -7.62 30.34 12.41
C ILE A 30 -8.25 31.73 12.37
N GLN A 31 -9.46 31.92 12.91
CA GLN A 31 -10.12 33.22 12.94
C GLN A 31 -9.33 34.29 13.73
N LYS A 32 -8.74 33.89 14.87
CA LYS A 32 -7.93 34.74 15.75
C LYS A 32 -6.54 35.05 15.17
N TYR A 33 -5.79 34.02 14.80
CA TYR A 33 -4.37 34.14 14.40
C TYR A 33 -4.18 34.34 12.90
N LYS A 34 -5.21 34.11 12.08
CA LYS A 34 -5.22 34.13 10.60
C LYS A 34 -4.42 32.99 9.95
N VAL A 35 -3.33 32.56 10.58
CA VAL A 35 -2.53 31.41 10.18
C VAL A 35 -2.25 30.56 11.41
N VAL A 36 -2.48 29.25 11.27
CA VAL A 36 -2.17 28.23 12.29
C VAL A 36 -1.21 27.23 11.66
N HIS A 37 -0.08 26.99 12.31
CA HIS A 37 0.90 25.98 11.91
C HIS A 37 0.72 24.73 12.77
N LEU A 38 0.29 23.65 12.14
CA LEU A 38 0.24 22.34 12.76
C LEU A 38 1.62 21.70 12.62
N ASN A 39 2.35 21.53 13.73
CA ASN A 39 3.75 21.06 13.70
C ASN A 39 3.91 19.55 13.48
N ARG A 40 2.80 18.86 13.19
CA ARG A 40 2.78 17.46 12.79
C ARG A 40 1.82 17.29 11.62
N THR A 41 2.23 16.49 10.65
CA THR A 41 1.48 16.24 9.41
C THR A 41 0.87 14.84 9.37
N ASP A 42 1.16 14.00 10.36
CA ASP A 42 0.64 12.63 10.50
C ASP A 42 -0.66 12.57 11.32
N ALA A 43 -1.17 13.71 11.81
CA ALA A 43 -2.46 13.76 12.48
C ALA A 43 -3.61 13.66 11.47
N ARG A 44 -4.43 12.62 11.63
CA ARG A 44 -5.48 12.25 10.70
C ARG A 44 -6.85 12.63 11.25
N LEU A 45 -7.76 13.04 10.37
CA LEU A 45 -9.19 12.99 10.68
C LEU A 45 -9.57 11.54 10.99
N ALA A 46 -10.45 11.32 11.96
CA ALA A 46 -10.97 9.98 12.28
C ALA A 46 -11.45 9.27 11.01
N ASN A 47 -11.14 7.96 10.90
CA ASN A 47 -11.57 7.17 9.74
C ASN A 47 -13.10 7.12 9.68
N ASN A 48 -13.72 6.84 10.83
CA ASN A 48 -15.14 6.59 10.99
C ASN A 48 -15.84 7.70 11.79
N GLY A 49 -17.17 7.61 11.92
CA GLY A 49 -17.97 8.53 12.73
C GLY A 49 -18.06 9.96 12.19
N GLN A 50 -17.65 10.19 10.94
CA GLN A 50 -17.76 11.50 10.30
C GLN A 50 -19.10 11.64 9.58
N PRO A 51 -19.68 12.86 9.50
CA PRO A 51 -20.87 13.09 8.69
C PRO A 51 -20.66 12.64 7.24
N ILE A 52 -21.68 12.06 6.62
CA ILE A 52 -21.59 11.49 5.27
C ILE A 52 -21.08 12.50 4.23
N GLU A 53 -21.48 13.77 4.34
CA GLU A 53 -21.02 14.83 3.44
C GLU A 53 -19.52 15.12 3.58
N ILE A 54 -18.95 14.97 4.79
CA ILE A 54 -17.51 15.06 5.01
C ILE A 54 -16.80 13.86 4.39
N GLN A 55 -17.36 12.65 4.53
CA GLN A 55 -16.78 11.46 3.89
C GLN A 55 -16.79 11.60 2.36
N LYS A 56 -17.91 12.04 1.76
CA LYS A 56 -18.01 12.32 0.31
C LYS A 56 -17.03 13.40 -0.14
N LEU A 57 -16.79 14.44 0.66
CA LEU A 57 -15.74 15.42 0.36
C LEU A 57 -14.35 14.78 0.39
N ARG A 58 -14.04 13.94 1.39
CA ARG A 58 -12.76 13.22 1.46
C ARG A 58 -12.55 12.32 0.24
N CYS A 59 -13.59 11.72 -0.32
CA CYS A 59 -13.51 10.95 -1.56
C CYS A 59 -12.92 11.80 -2.70
N ARG A 60 -13.54 12.95 -2.95
CA ARG A 60 -13.12 13.88 -4.00
C ARG A 60 -11.71 14.39 -3.75
N VAL A 61 -11.37 14.72 -2.50
CA VAL A 61 -10.04 15.25 -2.15
C VAL A 61 -8.95 14.17 -2.28
N ASN A 62 -9.18 12.94 -1.79
CA ASN A 62 -8.15 11.89 -1.80
C ASN A 62 -7.92 11.28 -3.19
N PHE A 63 -8.98 11.12 -4.00
CA PHE A 63 -8.87 10.35 -5.25
C PHE A 63 -9.03 11.21 -6.51
N SER A 64 -9.79 12.30 -6.47
CA SER A 64 -9.96 13.19 -7.64
C SER A 64 -9.05 14.42 -7.58
N GLY A 65 -8.79 14.93 -6.37
CA GLY A 65 -7.99 16.12 -6.11
C GLY A 65 -6.48 15.88 -6.13
N LEU A 66 -6.05 14.63 -5.90
CA LEU A 66 -4.66 14.23 -6.04
C LEU A 66 -4.31 14.15 -7.52
N ARG A 67 -3.50 15.11 -8.00
CA ARG A 67 -2.94 15.13 -9.35
C ARG A 67 -1.43 15.28 -9.28
N PHE A 68 -0.71 14.56 -10.14
CA PHE A 68 0.73 14.72 -10.22
C PHE A 68 1.08 15.86 -11.18
N THR A 69 2.34 16.27 -11.20
CA THR A 69 2.82 17.22 -12.20
C THR A 69 2.68 16.60 -13.60
N SER A 70 2.51 17.44 -14.62
CA SER A 70 2.34 17.00 -16.01
C SER A 70 3.45 16.04 -16.45
N GLN A 71 4.69 16.29 -16.03
CA GLN A 71 5.84 15.43 -16.31
C GLN A 71 5.66 13.99 -15.80
N ILE A 72 5.18 13.82 -14.56
CA ILE A 72 4.90 12.48 -13.99
C ILE A 72 3.73 11.83 -14.72
N GLU A 73 2.66 12.58 -14.99
CA GLU A 73 1.48 12.04 -15.68
C GLU A 73 1.76 11.63 -17.13
N GLU A 74 2.58 12.40 -17.85
CA GLU A 74 3.00 12.09 -19.22
C GLU A 74 3.88 10.83 -19.25
N LEU A 75 4.84 10.74 -18.33
CA LEU A 75 5.70 9.56 -18.24
C LEU A 75 4.90 8.33 -17.81
N GLY A 76 3.98 8.47 -16.85
CA GLY A 76 3.04 7.43 -16.44
C GLY A 76 2.23 6.91 -17.62
N ARG A 77 1.61 7.82 -18.39
CA ARG A 77 0.88 7.46 -19.62
C ARG A 77 1.76 6.77 -20.64
N LYS A 78 3.04 7.13 -20.76
CA LYS A 78 4.01 6.44 -21.64
C LYS A 78 4.25 5.01 -21.18
N VAL A 79 4.56 4.78 -19.90
CA VAL A 79 4.79 3.44 -19.33
C VAL A 79 3.54 2.56 -19.49
N ILE A 80 2.37 3.08 -19.12
CA ILE A 80 1.09 2.37 -19.25
C ILE A 80 0.85 1.97 -20.71
N ARG A 81 1.09 2.87 -21.66
CA ARG A 81 0.93 2.57 -23.10
C ARG A 81 1.85 1.44 -23.55
N LEU A 82 3.11 1.45 -23.14
CA LEU A 82 4.08 0.40 -23.50
C LEU A 82 3.69 -0.97 -22.93
N LEU A 83 3.20 -1.01 -21.69
CA LEU A 83 2.68 -2.23 -21.06
C LEU A 83 1.43 -2.73 -21.81
N ARG A 84 0.45 -1.84 -22.05
CA ARG A 84 -0.81 -2.17 -22.73
C ARG A 84 -0.62 -2.67 -24.17
N GLN A 85 0.42 -2.23 -24.88
CA GLN A 85 0.77 -2.75 -26.20
C GLN A 85 1.13 -4.25 -26.18
N LYS A 86 1.50 -4.81 -25.02
CA LYS A 86 1.80 -6.23 -24.83
C LYS A 86 0.62 -7.02 -24.27
N GLY A 87 -0.52 -6.37 -24.02
CA GLY A 87 -1.76 -6.99 -23.56
C GLY A 87 -2.10 -6.63 -22.11
N GLN A 88 -2.72 -7.59 -21.41
CA GLN A 88 -2.99 -7.47 -19.98
C GLN A 88 -1.69 -7.57 -19.19
N PHE A 89 -1.61 -6.84 -18.08
CA PHE A 89 -0.46 -6.84 -17.20
C PHE A 89 -0.86 -6.79 -15.73
N LEU A 90 -0.02 -7.41 -14.92
CA LEU A 90 -0.08 -7.39 -13.46
C LEU A 90 0.96 -6.41 -12.94
N VAL A 91 0.61 -5.65 -11.91
CA VAL A 91 1.58 -4.90 -11.12
C VAL A 91 1.82 -5.61 -9.81
N LEU A 92 3.08 -5.98 -9.59
CA LEU A 92 3.55 -6.58 -8.35
C LEU A 92 4.27 -5.50 -7.54
N HIS A 93 3.65 -5.05 -6.45
CA HIS A 93 4.29 -4.14 -5.51
C HIS A 93 5.13 -4.95 -4.52
N LEU A 94 6.38 -5.18 -4.92
CA LEU A 94 7.34 -6.07 -4.27
C LEU A 94 8.18 -5.30 -3.24
N ARG A 95 7.72 -5.25 -1.99
CA ARG A 95 8.40 -4.47 -0.93
C ARG A 95 9.54 -5.26 -0.26
N TYR A 96 10.53 -5.67 -1.05
CA TYR A 96 11.71 -6.43 -0.60
C TYR A 96 13.01 -5.61 -0.70
N GLU A 97 12.94 -4.33 -0.34
CA GLU A 97 14.09 -3.43 -0.33
C GLU A 97 14.81 -3.45 1.03
N MET A 98 16.09 -3.06 1.01
CA MET A 98 16.99 -3.14 2.15
C MET A 98 16.48 -2.41 3.41
N ASP A 99 15.86 -1.23 3.23
CA ASP A 99 15.29 -0.46 4.35
C ASP A 99 14.14 -1.23 5.03
N MET A 100 13.26 -1.84 4.23
CA MET A 100 12.13 -2.61 4.73
C MET A 100 12.64 -3.79 5.57
N LEU A 101 13.58 -4.58 5.03
CA LEU A 101 14.11 -5.76 5.70
C LEU A 101 14.90 -5.41 6.97
N ALA A 102 15.71 -4.35 6.92
CA ALA A 102 16.50 -3.92 8.07
C ALA A 102 15.59 -3.54 9.25
N PHE A 103 14.58 -2.71 9.01
CA PHE A 103 13.72 -2.16 10.07
C PHE A 103 12.61 -3.11 10.52
N SER A 104 12.11 -4.00 9.64
CA SER A 104 11.19 -5.06 10.03
C SER A 104 11.91 -6.23 10.73
N GLY A 105 13.23 -6.36 10.52
CA GLY A 105 14.04 -7.47 11.01
C GLY A 105 13.77 -8.80 10.32
N CYS A 106 13.19 -8.76 9.11
CA CYS A 106 12.87 -9.93 8.32
C CYS A 106 14.09 -10.38 7.52
N THR A 107 14.47 -11.65 7.68
CA THR A 107 15.71 -12.22 7.14
C THR A 107 15.48 -13.49 6.33
N GLN A 108 14.22 -13.84 6.05
CA GLN A 108 13.90 -15.04 5.28
C GLN A 108 14.57 -15.01 3.92
N GLY A 109 15.29 -16.07 3.59
CA GLY A 109 16.04 -16.19 2.35
C GLY A 109 17.39 -15.46 2.34
N CYS A 110 17.70 -14.61 3.32
CA CYS A 110 19.01 -13.94 3.43
C CYS A 110 20.12 -14.90 3.85
N ASN A 111 21.35 -14.65 3.40
CA ASN A 111 22.54 -15.33 3.92
C ASN A 111 23.09 -14.61 5.18
N SER A 112 24.13 -15.17 5.83
CA SER A 112 24.71 -14.60 7.06
C SER A 112 25.19 -13.16 6.90
N ASP A 113 25.85 -12.86 5.78
CA ASP A 113 26.43 -11.54 5.53
C ASP A 113 25.34 -10.49 5.31
N GLU A 114 24.28 -10.88 4.60
CA GLU A 114 23.08 -10.08 4.40
C GLU A 114 22.36 -9.79 5.73
N VAL A 115 22.25 -10.79 6.60
CA VAL A 115 21.66 -10.63 7.95
C VAL A 115 22.47 -9.64 8.79
N ASP A 116 23.79 -9.75 8.76
CA ASP A 116 24.68 -8.85 9.49
C ASP A 116 24.60 -7.42 8.97
N GLU A 117 24.56 -7.22 7.65
CA GLU A 117 24.39 -5.91 7.02
C GLU A 117 23.08 -5.24 7.44
N LEU A 118 21.96 -5.95 7.30
CA LEU A 118 20.63 -5.46 7.68
C LEU A 118 20.57 -5.12 9.18
N THR A 119 21.22 -5.93 10.01
CA THR A 119 21.32 -5.69 11.46
C THR A 119 22.14 -4.43 11.74
N ARG A 120 23.32 -4.27 11.15
CA ARG A 120 24.13 -3.04 11.31
C ARG A 120 23.36 -1.80 10.89
N MET A 121 22.65 -1.87 9.76
CA MET A 121 21.79 -0.78 9.31
C MET A 121 20.73 -0.44 10.34
N ARG A 122 19.98 -1.42 10.86
CA ARG A 122 18.96 -1.17 11.89
C ARG A 122 19.54 -0.49 13.14
N TYR A 123 20.73 -0.89 13.57
CA TYR A 123 21.39 -0.34 14.75
C TYR A 123 21.95 1.08 14.51
N ALA A 124 22.35 1.41 13.28
CA ALA A 124 22.88 2.72 12.92
C ALA A 124 21.87 3.88 13.06
N TYR A 125 20.56 3.61 13.15
CA TYR A 125 19.50 4.63 13.31
C TYR A 125 19.05 4.77 14.77
N PRO A 126 19.52 5.77 15.55
CA PRO A 126 19.32 5.80 17.01
C PRO A 126 17.86 5.88 17.45
N TRP A 127 17.00 6.56 16.68
CA TRP A 127 15.58 6.73 16.99
C TRP A 127 14.70 5.51 16.69
N TRP A 128 15.23 4.50 16.00
CA TRP A 128 14.48 3.27 15.77
C TRP A 128 14.48 2.40 17.03
N LYS A 129 13.32 2.30 17.69
CA LYS A 129 13.18 1.73 19.03
C LYS A 129 13.40 0.21 19.08
N GLU A 130 12.91 -0.51 18.09
CA GLU A 130 12.93 -1.98 18.08
C GLU A 130 14.25 -2.47 17.45
N LYS A 131 15.22 -2.88 18.27
CA LYS A 131 16.55 -3.29 17.82
C LYS A 131 16.73 -4.81 17.74
N ILE A 132 16.22 -5.53 18.73
CA ILE A 132 16.28 -6.98 18.82
C ILE A 132 14.93 -7.50 18.31
N ILE A 133 14.96 -8.24 17.20
CA ILE A 133 13.77 -8.73 16.51
C ILE A 133 13.95 -10.21 16.24
N ASN A 134 12.95 -11.02 16.61
CA ASN A 134 12.88 -12.41 16.18
C ASN A 134 12.23 -12.45 14.78
N SER A 135 13.07 -12.62 13.76
CA SER A 135 12.68 -12.67 12.35
C SER A 135 11.64 -13.75 12.07
N ASP A 136 11.84 -14.97 12.60
CA ASP A 136 10.95 -16.10 12.36
C ASP A 136 9.55 -15.87 12.93
N LEU A 137 9.47 -15.29 14.13
CA LEU A 137 8.18 -14.93 14.73
C LEU A 137 7.48 -13.84 13.92
N LYS A 138 8.18 -12.77 13.51
CA LYS A 138 7.61 -11.73 12.65
C LYS A 138 7.09 -12.30 11.33
N ARG A 139 7.84 -13.21 10.71
CA ARG A 139 7.42 -13.90 9.47
C ARG A 139 6.16 -14.72 9.71
N LYS A 140 6.14 -15.57 10.75
CA LYS A 140 4.97 -16.38 11.12
C LYS A 140 3.73 -15.57 11.47
N ASP A 141 3.91 -14.35 11.99
CA ASP A 141 2.79 -13.42 12.23
C ASP A 141 2.35 -12.63 10.98
N GLY A 142 2.96 -12.87 9.82
CA GLY A 142 2.66 -12.16 8.57
C GLY A 142 3.15 -10.71 8.55
N LEU A 143 4.08 -10.35 9.45
CA LEU A 143 4.64 -9.00 9.59
C LEU A 143 5.87 -8.77 8.70
N CYS A 144 6.25 -9.77 7.90
CA CYS A 144 7.32 -9.65 6.90
C CYS A 144 6.75 -9.47 5.49
N PRO A 145 7.48 -8.79 4.58
CA PRO A 145 7.20 -8.90 3.16
C PRO A 145 7.48 -10.34 2.71
N LEU A 146 6.72 -10.83 1.74
CA LEU A 146 7.06 -12.10 1.08
C LEU A 146 8.36 -11.92 0.29
N THR A 147 9.21 -12.96 0.29
CA THR A 147 10.35 -12.99 -0.62
C THR A 147 9.88 -13.14 -2.07
N PRO A 148 10.70 -12.81 -3.09
CA PRO A 148 10.31 -13.06 -4.49
C PRO A 148 10.04 -14.54 -4.79
N GLU A 149 10.72 -15.47 -4.12
CA GLU A 149 10.48 -16.91 -4.25
C GLU A 149 9.13 -17.31 -3.66
N GLU A 150 8.79 -16.85 -2.45
CA GLU A 150 7.47 -17.04 -1.84
C GLU A 150 6.36 -16.42 -2.68
N THR A 151 6.65 -15.26 -3.27
CA THR A 151 5.73 -14.54 -4.15
C THR A 151 5.48 -15.33 -5.44
N ALA A 152 6.51 -15.88 -6.07
CA ALA A 152 6.37 -16.71 -7.27
C ALA A 152 5.48 -17.93 -7.00
N LEU A 153 5.73 -18.60 -5.88
CA LEU A 153 4.95 -19.76 -5.45
C LEU A 153 3.48 -19.39 -5.19
N THR A 154 3.23 -18.25 -4.54
CA THR A 154 1.90 -17.73 -4.25
C THR A 154 1.13 -17.37 -5.53
N LEU A 155 1.75 -16.64 -6.46
CA LEU A 155 1.11 -16.26 -7.72
C LEU A 155 0.74 -17.49 -8.56
N LYS A 156 1.63 -18.49 -8.60
CA LYS A 156 1.38 -19.76 -9.27
C LYS A 156 0.21 -20.51 -8.64
N ALA A 157 0.16 -20.55 -7.31
CA ALA A 157 -0.93 -21.18 -6.56
C ALA A 157 -2.27 -20.49 -6.75
N LEU A 158 -2.29 -19.19 -7.10
CA LEU A 158 -3.49 -18.40 -7.41
C LEU A 158 -3.90 -18.46 -8.89
N ASP A 159 -3.30 -19.36 -9.68
CA ASP A 159 -3.51 -19.49 -11.13
C ASP A 159 -3.24 -18.18 -11.92
N ILE A 160 -2.28 -17.37 -11.47
CA ILE A 160 -1.82 -16.24 -12.28
C ILE A 160 -1.04 -16.78 -13.46
N ASP A 161 -1.53 -16.52 -14.66
CA ASP A 161 -0.91 -16.96 -15.92
C ASP A 161 0.58 -16.59 -15.97
N GLN A 162 1.44 -17.61 -16.07
CA GLN A 162 2.90 -17.46 -16.16
C GLN A 162 3.33 -16.59 -17.35
N ASN A 163 2.49 -16.48 -18.39
CA ASN A 163 2.75 -15.66 -19.56
C ASN A 163 2.29 -14.20 -19.41
N ILE A 164 1.66 -13.81 -18.29
CA ILE A 164 1.28 -12.43 -18.05
C ILE A 164 2.53 -11.55 -17.93
N GLN A 165 2.46 -10.32 -18.45
CA GLN A 165 3.52 -9.35 -18.19
C GLN A 165 3.39 -8.85 -16.76
N ILE A 166 4.49 -8.87 -15.99
CA ILE A 166 4.52 -8.36 -14.62
C ILE A 166 5.40 -7.12 -14.57
N TYR A 167 4.80 -6.00 -14.22
CA TYR A 167 5.52 -4.78 -13.87
C TYR A 167 5.87 -4.80 -12.38
N ILE A 168 7.17 -4.74 -12.06
CA ILE A 168 7.66 -4.70 -10.67
C ILE A 168 7.65 -3.25 -10.19
N ALA A 169 6.69 -2.93 -9.32
CA ALA A 169 6.59 -1.64 -8.62
C ALA A 169 7.38 -1.68 -7.31
N ALA A 170 8.68 -1.43 -7.40
CA ALA A 170 9.59 -1.46 -6.25
C ALA A 170 10.81 -0.55 -6.43
N GLY A 171 11.49 -0.27 -5.33
CA GLY A 171 12.87 0.21 -5.35
C GLY A 171 13.85 -0.91 -5.69
N GLU A 172 15.12 -0.73 -5.33
CA GLU A 172 16.14 -1.78 -5.50
C GLU A 172 15.81 -2.99 -4.61
N ILE A 173 15.65 -4.15 -5.25
CA ILE A 173 15.35 -5.41 -4.56
C ILE A 173 16.63 -5.92 -3.91
N TYR A 174 16.58 -6.17 -2.61
CA TYR A 174 17.74 -6.60 -1.85
C TYR A 174 18.19 -8.01 -2.29
N GLY A 175 19.48 -8.15 -2.57
CA GLY A 175 20.06 -9.36 -3.19
C GLY A 175 19.94 -9.41 -4.73
N GLY A 176 19.36 -8.39 -5.38
CA GLY A 176 19.40 -8.18 -6.83
C GLY A 176 18.90 -9.37 -7.65
N GLU A 177 19.61 -9.68 -8.74
CA GLU A 177 19.25 -10.76 -9.67
C GLU A 177 19.16 -12.13 -8.99
N ARG A 178 20.05 -12.42 -8.03
CA ARG A 178 20.03 -13.68 -7.27
C ARG A 178 18.70 -13.86 -6.55
N ARG A 179 18.20 -12.79 -5.92
CA ARG A 179 16.91 -12.80 -5.21
C ARG A 179 15.72 -12.90 -6.18
N MET A 180 15.83 -12.29 -7.34
CA MET A 180 14.78 -12.28 -8.35
C MET A 180 14.73 -13.55 -9.21
N ALA A 181 15.76 -14.39 -9.18
CA ALA A 181 15.91 -15.54 -10.08
C ALA A 181 14.72 -16.52 -10.02
N GLY A 182 14.21 -16.84 -8.83
CA GLY A 182 13.05 -17.72 -8.67
C GLY A 182 11.79 -17.15 -9.31
N LEU A 183 11.53 -15.86 -9.10
CA LEU A 183 10.39 -15.17 -9.70
C LEU A 183 10.52 -15.04 -11.22
N ALA A 184 11.71 -14.70 -11.71
CA ALA A 184 11.97 -14.56 -13.14
C ALA A 184 11.89 -15.91 -13.89
N LYS A 185 12.22 -17.02 -13.23
CA LYS A 185 12.07 -18.36 -13.79
C LYS A 185 10.60 -18.74 -13.99
N GLU A 186 9.75 -18.42 -13.02
CA GLU A 186 8.32 -18.75 -13.07
C GLU A 186 7.53 -17.77 -13.96
N TYR A 187 7.91 -16.48 -13.95
CA TYR A 187 7.29 -15.41 -14.73
C TYR A 187 8.35 -14.71 -15.59
N PRO A 188 8.63 -15.20 -16.82
CA PRO A 188 9.74 -14.70 -17.63
C PRO A 188 9.54 -13.27 -18.18
N LYS A 189 8.33 -12.72 -18.14
CA LYS A 189 8.00 -11.38 -18.67
C LYS A 189 8.00 -10.30 -17.58
N LEU A 190 9.01 -10.30 -16.71
CA LEU A 190 9.21 -9.25 -15.72
C LEU A 190 9.74 -7.98 -16.40
N VAL A 191 9.16 -6.84 -16.06
CA VAL A 191 9.61 -5.53 -16.53
C VAL A 191 9.62 -4.53 -15.37
N ARG A 192 10.46 -3.51 -15.50
CA ARG A 192 10.53 -2.36 -14.59
C ARG A 192 10.48 -1.07 -15.40
N LYS A 193 10.24 0.06 -14.75
CA LYS A 193 10.37 1.38 -15.41
C LYS A 193 11.73 1.58 -16.06
N GLU A 194 12.81 1.09 -15.45
CA GLU A 194 14.17 1.16 -15.99
C GLU A 194 14.38 0.32 -17.26
N THR A 195 13.57 -0.74 -17.46
CA THR A 195 13.65 -1.58 -18.67
C THR A 195 12.68 -1.13 -19.75
N LEU A 196 11.66 -0.32 -19.40
CA LEU A 196 10.63 0.16 -20.32
C LEU A 196 10.95 1.55 -20.89
N LEU A 197 11.76 2.33 -20.18
CA LEU A 197 12.03 3.73 -20.51
C LEU A 197 13.50 3.93 -20.86
N GLU A 198 13.76 4.92 -21.69
CA GLU A 198 15.13 5.33 -21.98
C GLU A 198 15.72 6.06 -20.76
N PRO A 199 17.05 5.99 -20.52
CA PRO A 199 17.68 6.74 -19.42
C PRO A 199 17.39 8.24 -19.45
N SER A 200 17.17 8.81 -20.64
CA SER A 200 16.79 10.21 -20.84
C SER A 200 15.38 10.54 -20.30
N ASP A 201 14.44 9.60 -20.37
CA ASP A 201 13.09 9.76 -19.81
C ASP A 201 13.13 9.85 -18.28
N LEU A 202 14.04 9.08 -17.66
CA LEU A 202 14.16 9.00 -16.21
C LEU A 202 14.98 10.14 -15.61
N ARG A 203 15.74 10.89 -16.43
CA ARG A 203 16.68 11.92 -15.96
C ARG A 203 16.05 12.98 -15.05
N PHE A 204 14.80 13.35 -15.31
CA PHE A 204 14.06 14.31 -14.49
C PHE A 204 13.68 13.78 -13.09
N PHE A 205 13.65 12.46 -12.94
CA PHE A 205 13.21 11.75 -11.74
C PHE A 205 14.36 11.06 -11.00
N GLN A 206 15.57 11.07 -11.57
CA GLN A 206 16.77 10.53 -10.93
C GLN A 206 16.98 11.20 -9.57
N ASN A 207 17.29 10.40 -8.55
CA ASN A 207 17.45 10.80 -7.15
C ASN A 207 16.18 11.32 -6.45
N HIS A 208 15.02 11.28 -7.10
CA HIS A 208 13.73 11.63 -6.50
C HIS A 208 12.86 10.38 -6.32
N SER A 209 13.17 9.58 -5.30
CA SER A 209 12.47 8.31 -5.00
C SER A 209 10.95 8.47 -4.88
N SER A 210 10.48 9.59 -4.34
CA SER A 210 9.04 9.91 -4.23
C SER A 210 8.36 10.11 -5.59
N GLN A 211 9.05 10.69 -6.56
CA GLN A 211 8.50 10.87 -7.92
C GLN A 211 8.50 9.54 -8.69
N MET A 212 9.51 8.70 -8.48
CA MET A 212 9.54 7.33 -9.01
C MET A 212 8.42 6.46 -8.42
N ALA A 213 8.10 6.64 -7.13
CA ALA A 213 6.96 5.98 -6.50
C ALA A 213 5.62 6.50 -7.04
N ALA A 214 5.52 7.78 -7.40
CA ALA A 214 4.32 8.33 -8.06
C ALA A 214 4.08 7.68 -9.44
N LEU A 215 5.14 7.37 -10.18
CA LEU A 215 5.03 6.62 -11.43
C LEU A 215 4.48 5.20 -11.18
N ASP A 216 5.05 4.48 -10.20
CA ASP A 216 4.55 3.16 -9.81
C ASP A 216 3.09 3.20 -9.36
N TYR A 217 2.67 4.26 -8.69
CA TYR A 217 1.27 4.48 -8.30
C TYR A 217 0.36 4.54 -9.51
N LEU A 218 0.67 5.40 -10.49
CA LEU A 218 -0.13 5.55 -11.71
C LEU A 218 -0.23 4.22 -12.48
N VAL A 219 0.88 3.50 -12.64
CA VAL A 219 0.91 2.20 -13.33
C VAL A 219 0.09 1.16 -12.56
N SER A 220 0.17 1.17 -11.22
CA SER A 220 -0.62 0.27 -10.36
C SER A 220 -2.12 0.50 -10.50
N LEU A 221 -2.59 1.75 -10.61
CA LEU A 221 -4.00 2.07 -10.80
C LEU A 221 -4.54 1.54 -12.14
N GLU A 222 -3.70 1.54 -13.18
CA GLU A 222 -4.10 1.13 -14.53
C GLU A 222 -3.90 -0.35 -14.82
N SER A 223 -3.24 -1.10 -13.94
CA SER A 223 -3.05 -2.56 -14.08
C SER A 223 -4.34 -3.37 -14.00
N ASP A 224 -4.38 -4.53 -14.65
CA ASP A 224 -5.53 -5.45 -14.57
C ASP A 224 -5.57 -6.16 -13.22
N ILE A 225 -4.40 -6.50 -12.68
CA ILE A 225 -4.23 -7.15 -11.39
C ILE A 225 -3.18 -6.38 -10.61
N PHE A 226 -3.50 -5.97 -9.38
CA PHE A 226 -2.54 -5.41 -8.45
C PHE A 226 -2.31 -6.38 -7.28
N VAL A 227 -1.05 -6.68 -6.98
CA VAL A 227 -0.67 -7.56 -5.87
C VAL A 227 0.42 -6.90 -5.03
N PRO A 228 0.13 -6.45 -3.80
CA PRO A 228 1.15 -6.01 -2.86
C PRO A 228 1.68 -7.18 -2.03
N THR A 229 3.02 -7.26 -1.87
CA THR A 229 3.65 -8.28 -1.01
C THR A 229 3.80 -7.84 0.45
N TYR A 230 3.38 -6.60 0.77
CA TYR A 230 3.44 -6.01 2.11
C TYR A 230 2.40 -4.90 2.29
N ASP A 231 1.78 -4.81 3.46
CA ASP A 231 0.73 -3.81 3.78
C ASP A 231 1.30 -2.43 4.15
N GLY A 232 2.07 -1.85 3.23
CA GLY A 232 2.61 -0.49 3.35
C GLY A 232 1.61 0.61 2.99
N ASN A 233 1.97 1.88 3.23
CA ASN A 233 1.13 3.03 2.88
C ASN A 233 0.83 3.09 1.37
N MET A 234 1.81 2.77 0.53
CA MET A 234 1.67 2.71 -0.92
C MET A 234 0.62 1.67 -1.34
N ALA A 235 0.73 0.44 -0.83
CA ALA A 235 -0.23 -0.63 -1.10
C ALA A 235 -1.65 -0.21 -0.70
N LYS A 236 -1.81 0.36 0.50
CA LYS A 236 -3.11 0.84 1.01
C LYS A 236 -3.72 1.95 0.15
N VAL A 237 -2.93 2.93 -0.29
CA VAL A 237 -3.46 4.05 -1.08
C VAL A 237 -3.79 3.64 -2.52
N VAL A 238 -3.05 2.69 -3.09
CA VAL A 238 -3.39 2.06 -4.39
C VAL A 238 -4.67 1.24 -4.24
N GLU A 239 -4.77 0.41 -3.20
CA GLU A 239 -5.96 -0.42 -2.94
C GLU A 239 -7.22 0.45 -2.87
N GLY A 240 -7.22 1.48 -2.03
CA GLY A 240 -8.40 2.33 -1.88
C GLY A 240 -8.74 3.11 -3.12
N HIS A 241 -7.74 3.58 -3.88
CA HIS A 241 -8.02 4.24 -5.15
C HIS A 241 -8.55 3.25 -6.21
N ARG A 242 -8.05 2.01 -6.26
CA ARG A 242 -8.60 0.95 -7.13
C ARG A 242 -10.04 0.58 -6.75
N ARG A 243 -10.40 0.60 -5.46
CA ARG A 243 -11.79 0.49 -4.99
C ARG A 243 -12.64 1.67 -5.48
N TYR A 244 -12.15 2.89 -5.33
CA TYR A 244 -12.82 4.11 -5.82
C TYR A 244 -13.07 4.10 -7.33
N LEU A 245 -12.14 3.54 -8.13
CA LEU A 245 -12.25 3.40 -9.58
C LEU A 245 -13.12 2.20 -10.03
N GLY A 246 -14.08 1.78 -9.20
CA GLY A 246 -15.00 0.68 -9.52
C GLY A 246 -14.44 -0.72 -9.21
N PHE A 247 -13.76 -0.86 -8.07
CA PHE A 247 -13.27 -2.17 -7.57
C PHE A 247 -12.36 -2.92 -8.54
N LYS A 248 -11.36 -2.22 -9.10
CA LYS A 248 -10.34 -2.88 -9.93
C LYS A 248 -9.65 -4.00 -9.13
N ARG A 249 -9.50 -5.18 -9.75
CA ARG A 249 -9.02 -6.41 -9.11
C ARG A 249 -7.71 -6.20 -8.35
N THR A 250 -7.72 -6.46 -7.05
CA THR A 250 -6.57 -6.27 -6.16
C THR A 250 -6.47 -7.48 -5.23
N ILE A 251 -5.40 -8.25 -5.34
CA ILE A 251 -5.23 -9.48 -4.55
C ILE A 251 -4.48 -9.15 -3.26
N LEU A 252 -5.20 -9.10 -2.14
CA LEU A 252 -4.63 -8.81 -0.82
C LEU A 252 -4.16 -10.11 -0.18
N LEU A 253 -2.84 -10.30 -0.13
CA LEU A 253 -2.23 -11.53 0.36
C LEU A 253 -2.41 -11.71 1.87
N ASN A 254 -2.98 -12.84 2.30
CA ASN A 254 -3.01 -13.25 3.70
C ASN A 254 -1.64 -13.84 4.09
N ARG A 255 -0.66 -12.96 4.32
CA ARG A 255 0.75 -13.32 4.52
C ARG A 255 0.97 -14.28 5.69
N LYS A 256 0.22 -14.11 6.78
CA LYS A 256 0.30 -15.00 7.94
C LYS A 256 -0.02 -16.45 7.55
N LEU A 257 -1.13 -16.66 6.85
CA LEU A 257 -1.52 -17.97 6.38
C LEU A 257 -0.60 -18.49 5.27
N LEU A 258 -0.20 -17.62 4.33
CA LEU A 258 0.69 -18.00 3.22
C LEU A 258 2.02 -18.55 3.74
N VAL A 259 2.63 -17.89 4.74
CA VAL A 259 3.87 -18.37 5.35
C VAL A 259 3.72 -19.79 5.88
N GLU A 260 2.63 -20.08 6.59
CA GLU A 260 2.35 -21.42 7.11
C GLU A 260 2.18 -22.45 5.98
N LEU A 261 1.34 -22.14 4.97
CA LEU A 261 1.09 -23.04 3.84
C LEU A 261 2.36 -23.29 3.01
N ILE A 262 3.18 -22.26 2.80
CA ILE A 262 4.46 -22.36 2.08
C ILE A 262 5.43 -23.26 2.85
N ASP A 263 5.52 -23.11 4.18
CA ASP A 263 6.39 -23.93 5.00
C ASP A 263 5.91 -25.41 5.00
N GLN A 264 4.60 -25.65 5.07
CA GLN A 264 4.04 -27.00 4.96
C GLN A 264 4.32 -27.64 3.60
N TYR A 265 4.14 -26.89 2.51
CA TYR A 265 4.47 -27.35 1.15
C TYR A 265 5.97 -27.67 1.00
N ASN A 266 6.85 -26.76 1.42
CA ASN A 266 8.30 -26.94 1.31
C ASN A 266 8.82 -28.12 2.15
N ASN A 267 8.16 -28.42 3.28
CA ASN A 267 8.49 -29.57 4.12
C ASN A 267 7.82 -30.88 3.67
N GLY A 268 7.08 -30.87 2.55
CA GLY A 268 6.41 -32.04 1.99
C GLY A 268 5.17 -32.49 2.76
N VAL A 269 4.63 -31.66 3.65
CA VAL A 269 3.37 -31.92 4.38
C VAL A 269 2.16 -31.77 3.45
N LEU A 270 2.18 -30.75 2.58
CA LEU A 270 1.17 -30.55 1.55
C LEU A 270 1.75 -30.87 0.17
N ASN A 271 0.98 -31.53 -0.66
CA ASN A 271 1.27 -31.60 -2.09
C ASN A 271 0.81 -30.32 -2.82
N TRP A 272 1.11 -30.21 -4.12
CA TRP A 272 0.80 -29.01 -4.91
C TRP A 272 -0.70 -28.69 -4.95
N ASP A 273 -1.56 -29.70 -5.14
CA ASP A 273 -3.00 -29.49 -5.30
C ASP A 273 -3.63 -29.04 -3.98
N GLU A 274 -3.19 -29.62 -2.86
CA GLU A 274 -3.60 -29.21 -1.51
C GLU A 274 -3.16 -27.78 -1.20
N PHE A 275 -1.89 -27.46 -1.47
CA PHE A 275 -1.34 -26.12 -1.27
C PHE A 275 -2.08 -25.07 -2.12
N SER A 276 -2.22 -25.33 -3.42
CA SER A 276 -2.89 -24.41 -4.34
C SER A 276 -4.36 -24.21 -3.97
N SER A 277 -5.07 -25.27 -3.59
CA SER A 277 -6.47 -25.19 -3.16
C SER A 277 -6.62 -24.35 -1.89
N ALA A 278 -5.79 -24.58 -0.87
CA ALA A 278 -5.81 -23.83 0.39
C ALA A 278 -5.49 -22.34 0.16
N VAL A 279 -4.52 -22.04 -0.71
CA VAL A 279 -4.19 -20.66 -1.10
C VAL A 279 -5.37 -19.98 -1.79
N LYS A 280 -6.04 -20.64 -2.74
CA LYS A 280 -7.20 -20.08 -3.45
C LYS A 280 -8.37 -19.83 -2.50
N GLU A 281 -8.69 -20.79 -1.65
CA GLU A 281 -9.77 -20.68 -0.66
C GLU A 281 -9.56 -19.47 0.25
N ALA A 282 -8.35 -19.32 0.80
CA ALA A 282 -8.03 -18.22 1.69
C ALA A 282 -8.06 -16.82 1.06
N HIS A 283 -8.01 -16.74 -0.27
CA HIS A 283 -7.98 -15.47 -1.01
C HIS A 283 -9.24 -15.21 -1.84
N ALA A 284 -10.24 -16.10 -1.82
CA ALA A 284 -11.47 -15.95 -2.61
C ALA A 284 -12.15 -14.58 -2.41
N ASP A 285 -12.26 -14.12 -1.16
CA ASP A 285 -12.86 -12.83 -0.79
C ASP A 285 -11.85 -11.68 -0.67
N ARG A 286 -10.59 -11.88 -1.12
CA ARG A 286 -9.49 -10.92 -0.99
C ARG A 286 -9.08 -10.34 -2.34
N MET A 287 -10.03 -10.21 -3.27
CA MET A 287 -9.83 -9.83 -4.67
C MET A 287 -10.16 -8.35 -4.96
N GLY A 288 -10.36 -7.53 -3.92
CA GLY A 288 -10.66 -6.10 -4.03
C GLY A 288 -12.16 -5.77 -4.11
N SER A 289 -13.02 -6.69 -3.68
CA SER A 289 -14.48 -6.53 -3.59
C SER A 289 -14.89 -5.48 -2.55
N GLN A 290 -16.17 -5.11 -2.57
CA GLN A 290 -16.75 -4.24 -1.57
C GLN A 290 -16.70 -4.87 -0.18
N THR A 291 -16.16 -4.14 0.79
CA THR A 291 -16.10 -4.57 2.19
C THR A 291 -16.39 -3.39 3.10
N LYS A 292 -16.92 -3.68 4.29
CA LYS A 292 -17.03 -2.68 5.34
C LYS A 292 -15.66 -2.43 5.96
N ARG A 293 -15.36 -1.17 6.28
CA ARG A 293 -14.16 -0.76 7.01
C ARG A 293 -14.14 -1.44 8.38
N PHE A 294 -13.04 -2.09 8.76
CA PHE A 294 -12.89 -2.66 10.09
C PHE A 294 -12.80 -1.55 11.14
N VAL A 295 -13.63 -1.64 12.18
CA VAL A 295 -13.73 -0.68 13.27
C VAL A 295 -13.39 -1.39 14.57
N ILE A 296 -12.52 -0.78 15.38
CA ILE A 296 -12.14 -1.27 16.69
C ILE A 296 -12.50 -0.16 17.68
N PRO A 297 -13.60 -0.33 18.43
CA PRO A 297 -13.99 0.64 19.45
C PRO A 297 -12.80 1.03 20.33
N GLU A 298 -12.67 2.33 20.60
CA GLU A 298 -11.61 2.90 21.44
C GLU A 298 -10.17 2.80 20.89
N ARG A 299 -9.96 2.16 19.72
CA ARG A 299 -8.64 2.02 19.09
C ARG A 299 -8.62 2.50 17.63
N PRO A 300 -8.89 3.79 17.36
CA PRO A 300 -8.94 4.34 16.01
C PRO A 300 -7.64 4.19 15.20
N LYS A 301 -6.51 3.93 15.88
CA LYS A 301 -5.19 3.69 15.27
C LYS A 301 -5.06 2.31 14.63
N GLU A 302 -5.84 1.34 15.11
CA GLU A 302 -5.81 -0.07 14.69
C GLU A 302 -6.93 -0.39 13.68
N GLU A 303 -7.81 0.58 13.40
CA GLU A 303 -8.86 0.49 12.39
C GLU A 303 -8.31 0.57 10.97
N ASP A 304 -9.11 0.12 10.02
CA ASP A 304 -8.84 0.34 8.60
C ASP A 304 -8.81 1.83 8.27
N TYR A 305 -7.91 2.23 7.38
CA TYR A 305 -7.81 3.62 6.94
C TYR A 305 -8.90 3.97 5.93
N PHE A 306 -9.44 5.19 6.02
CA PHE A 306 -10.37 5.73 5.03
C PHE A 306 -9.82 5.63 3.59
N TYR A 307 -8.56 6.02 3.37
CA TYR A 307 -7.96 6.01 2.04
C TYR A 307 -7.62 4.60 1.53
N ALA A 308 -7.71 3.57 2.38
CA ALA A 308 -7.54 2.17 1.98
C ALA A 308 -8.88 1.50 1.67
N ASN A 309 -9.92 1.82 2.45
CA ASN A 309 -11.28 1.39 2.19
C ASN A 309 -12.25 2.59 2.20
N PRO A 310 -12.43 3.27 1.05
CA PRO A 310 -13.26 4.45 0.93
C PRO A 310 -14.73 4.10 0.61
N GLN A 311 -15.35 3.26 1.45
CA GLN A 311 -16.69 2.71 1.22
C GLN A 311 -17.78 3.77 0.98
N GLU A 312 -17.65 4.97 1.55
CA GLU A 312 -18.61 6.07 1.42
C GLU A 312 -18.52 6.79 0.06
N CYS A 313 -17.49 6.51 -0.73
CA CYS A 313 -17.25 7.15 -2.02
C CYS A 313 -18.01 6.52 -3.19
N LEU A 314 -18.68 5.42 -2.90
CA LEU A 314 -19.45 4.65 -3.84
C LEU A 314 -20.92 5.00 -3.61
N GLU A 315 -21.70 5.06 -4.68
CA GLU A 315 -23.14 5.26 -4.54
C GLU A 315 -23.70 4.15 -3.65
N GLN A 316 -24.34 4.54 -2.54
CA GLN A 316 -25.20 3.63 -1.81
C GLN A 316 -26.26 3.17 -2.81
N SER A 317 -26.24 1.88 -3.18
CA SER A 317 -27.46 1.25 -3.67
C SER A 317 -28.53 1.57 -2.63
N ALA A 318 -29.59 2.24 -3.09
CA ALA A 318 -30.70 2.69 -2.28
C ALA A 318 -31.34 1.51 -1.55
N ASP A 319 -30.87 1.20 -0.34
CA ASP A 319 -31.48 0.25 0.60
C ASP A 319 -31.10 0.66 2.03
N GLU A 320 -31.48 1.88 2.42
CA GLU A 320 -31.88 2.12 3.80
C GLU A 320 -33.41 2.27 3.80
N PRO A 321 -34.16 1.42 4.50
CA PRO A 321 -35.58 1.63 4.68
C PRO A 321 -35.78 2.98 5.35
N LEU A 322 -36.50 3.88 4.67
CA LEU A 322 -37.05 5.08 5.27
C LEU A 322 -37.78 4.67 6.55
N ALA A 323 -37.17 4.96 7.70
CA ALA A 323 -37.85 4.88 8.97
C ALA A 323 -39.02 5.88 8.91
N LEU A 324 -40.22 5.35 8.64
CA LEU A 324 -41.47 6.06 8.80
C LEU A 324 -41.53 6.55 10.24
N SER A 325 -41.31 7.86 10.42
CA SER A 325 -41.76 8.54 11.62
C SER A 325 -43.29 8.57 11.57
N SER A 326 -43.90 7.65 12.31
CA SER A 326 -45.30 7.75 12.67
C SER A 326 -45.44 8.94 13.63
N SER A 327 -46.22 9.91 13.19
CA SER A 327 -46.71 11.00 14.01
C SER A 327 -47.93 10.51 14.78
N THR A 328 -47.85 10.57 16.10
CA THR A 328 -48.99 10.73 17.02
C THR A 328 -48.53 11.56 18.20
#